data_AF-A0A2H1KZA7-F1
#
_entry.id   AF-A0A2H1KZA7-F1
#
_cell.length_a   1.000
_cell.length_b   1.000
_cell.length_c   1.000
_cell.angle_alpha   90.00
_cell.angle_beta   90.00
_cell.angle_gamma   90.00
#
_symmetry.space_group_name_H-M   'P 1'
#
loop_
_entity.id
_entity.type
_entity.pdbx_description
1 polymer ?
#
loop_
_entity_poly.entity_id
_entity_poly.type
_entity_poly.pdbx_seq_one_letter_code
_entity_poly.pdbx_strand_id
1 'polypeptide(L)'
;MADLADDRAWRGPNSATPEVVKLSELLNLANFYPTQDRPASFRSPSSVSFKVNNLIGSHPEAPEKPLRTSRAEVPIVKRFIDDREAMKQRAADIRGLIKRGQL
;
A
#
# COMPACT_ATOMS: atom_id res chain seq x y z
N MET A 1 2.18 -1.59 1.52
CA MET A 1 1.11 -0.56 1.53
C MET A 1 0.39 -0.51 2.87
N ALA A 2 0.05 -1.64 3.51
CA ALA A 2 -0.55 -1.64 4.85
C ALA A 2 0.34 -0.99 5.92
N ASP A 3 1.67 -1.11 5.77
CA ASP A 3 2.68 -0.37 6.53
C ASP A 3 2.49 1.16 6.47
N LEU A 4 2.20 1.70 5.28
CA LEU A 4 1.90 3.13 5.13
C LEU A 4 0.56 3.52 5.78
N ALA A 5 -0.44 2.63 5.76
CA ALA A 5 -1.70 2.89 6.45
C ALA A 5 -1.49 2.94 7.97
N ASP A 6 -0.73 2.00 8.53
CA ASP A 6 -0.35 1.95 9.94
C ASP A 6 0.49 3.17 10.37
N ASP A 7 1.51 3.56 9.59
CA ASP A 7 2.33 4.75 9.88
C ASP A 7 1.50 6.04 9.95
N ARG A 8 0.37 6.06 9.25
CA ARG A 8 -0.58 7.17 9.25
C ARG A 8 -1.69 7.02 10.30
N ALA A 9 -1.54 6.10 11.25
CA ALA A 9 -2.56 5.74 12.23
C ALA A 9 -3.92 5.49 11.56
N TRP A 10 -3.89 4.80 10.42
CA TRP A 10 -5.06 4.47 9.59
C TRP A 10 -5.85 5.70 9.09
N ARG A 11 -5.19 6.86 8.96
CA ARG A 11 -5.80 8.07 8.38
C ARG A 11 -5.56 8.17 6.88
N GLY A 12 -6.64 8.36 6.13
CA GLY A 12 -6.66 8.38 4.67
C GLY A 12 -5.70 9.40 4.05
N PRO A 13 -4.82 8.99 3.11
CA PRO A 13 -4.04 9.93 2.30
C PRO A 13 -4.79 10.29 1.00
N ASN A 14 -4.30 11.34 0.33
CA ASN A 14 -4.65 11.68 -1.04
C ASN A 14 -3.43 11.47 -1.98
N SER A 15 -3.61 11.69 -3.28
CA SER A 15 -2.56 11.49 -4.29
C SER A 15 -1.36 12.45 -4.15
N ALA A 16 -1.57 13.61 -3.53
CA ALA A 16 -0.53 14.62 -3.29
C ALA A 16 0.23 14.39 -1.97
N THR A 17 -0.19 13.42 -1.16
CA THR A 17 0.46 13.10 0.12
C THR A 17 1.91 12.65 -0.12
N PRO A 18 2.93 13.30 0.49
CA PRO A 18 4.34 13.03 0.17
C PRO A 18 4.75 11.56 0.28
N GLU A 19 4.23 10.83 1.27
CA GLU A 19 4.53 9.41 1.47
C GLU A 19 3.90 8.52 0.38
N VAL A 20 2.75 8.93 -0.18
CA VAL A 20 2.12 8.26 -1.32
C VAL A 20 2.95 8.46 -2.58
N VAL A 21 3.42 9.69 -2.83
CA VAL A 21 4.27 10.00 -3.99
C VAL A 21 5.56 9.18 -3.94
N LYS A 22 6.26 9.18 -2.80
CA LYS A 22 7.48 8.37 -2.60
C LYS A 22 7.23 6.88 -2.79
N LEU A 23 6.08 6.38 -2.32
CA LEU A 23 5.71 4.97 -2.50
C LEU A 23 5.37 4.64 -3.96
N SER A 24 4.69 5.56 -4.67
CA SER A 24 4.41 5.45 -6.11
C SER A 24 5.70 5.34 -6.92
N GLU A 25 6.65 6.25 -6.69
CA GLU A 25 7.97 6.22 -7.33
C GLU A 25 8.68 4.89 -7.07
N LEU A 26 8.75 4.47 -5.80
CA LEU A 26 9.39 3.21 -5.43
C LEU A 26 8.75 2.01 -6.12
N LEU A 27 7.42 1.89 -6.11
CA LEU A 27 6.73 0.73 -6.69
C LEU A 27 6.85 0.66 -8.21
N ASN A 28 7.10 1.79 -8.88
CA ASN A 28 7.35 1.81 -10.31
C ASN A 28 8.73 1.25 -10.69
N LEU A 29 9.69 1.26 -9.76
CA LEU A 29 11.02 0.66 -9.96
C LEU A 29 11.00 -0.87 -9.92
N ALA A 30 9.95 -1.47 -9.34
CA ALA A 30 9.87 -2.92 -9.23
C ALA A 30 9.62 -3.57 -10.59
N ASN A 31 10.19 -4.76 -10.82
CA ASN A 31 10.18 -5.49 -12.09
C ASN A 31 9.35 -6.80 -12.08
N PHE A 32 8.58 -7.06 -11.03
CA PHE A 32 7.73 -8.26 -10.92
C PHE A 32 6.53 -8.29 -11.89
N TYR A 33 6.29 -7.23 -12.66
CA TYR A 33 5.27 -7.18 -13.72
C TYR A 33 5.91 -6.64 -15.00
N PRO A 34 5.78 -7.32 -16.16
CA PRO A 34 6.34 -6.85 -17.43
C PRO A 34 5.92 -5.41 -17.70
N THR A 35 6.86 -4.55 -18.08
CA THR A 35 6.60 -3.12 -18.33
C THR A 35 5.58 -2.91 -19.45
N GLN A 36 5.53 -3.83 -20.41
CA GLN A 36 4.65 -3.83 -21.57
C GLN A 36 3.17 -3.99 -21.21
N ASP A 37 2.88 -4.67 -20.09
CA ASP A 37 1.52 -4.95 -19.62
C ASP A 37 1.01 -3.94 -18.58
N ARG A 38 1.82 -2.92 -18.25
CA ARG A 38 1.45 -1.93 -17.24
C ARG A 38 0.49 -0.91 -17.84
N PRO A 39 -0.73 -0.76 -17.29
CA PRO A 39 -1.58 0.37 -17.69
C PRO A 39 -0.91 1.70 -17.33
N ALA A 40 -1.27 2.79 -18.01
CA ALA A 40 -0.73 4.12 -17.73
C ALA A 40 -0.93 4.58 -16.27
N SER A 41 -1.92 4.03 -15.59
CA SER A 41 -2.20 4.30 -14.17
C SER A 41 -1.46 3.37 -13.19
N PHE A 42 -0.61 2.46 -13.69
CA PHE A 42 0.09 1.48 -12.87
C PHE A 42 0.89 2.17 -11.76
N ARG A 43 0.51 1.89 -10.52
CA ARG A 43 1.16 2.45 -9.32
C ARG A 43 1.33 3.97 -9.36
N SER A 44 0.48 4.69 -10.09
CA SER A 44 0.38 6.16 -10.02
C SER A 44 0.03 6.61 -8.60
N PRO A 45 0.34 7.86 -8.19
CA PRO A 45 0.01 8.35 -6.86
C PRO A 45 -1.47 8.19 -6.50
N SER A 46 -2.38 8.44 -7.45
CA SER A 46 -3.82 8.24 -7.27
C SER A 46 -4.19 6.77 -7.05
N SER A 47 -3.61 5.85 -7.82
CA SER A 47 -3.87 4.41 -7.64
C SER A 47 -3.33 3.90 -6.29
N VAL A 48 -2.19 4.42 -5.85
CA VAL A 48 -1.56 4.07 -4.58
C VAL A 48 -2.39 4.63 -3.42
N SER A 49 -2.80 5.90 -3.45
CA SER A 49 -3.66 6.47 -2.41
C SER A 49 -5.00 5.73 -2.33
N PHE A 50 -5.59 5.35 -3.46
CA PHE A 50 -6.83 4.58 -3.47
C PHE A 50 -6.64 3.21 -2.81
N LYS A 51 -5.54 2.51 -3.15
CA LYS A 51 -5.24 1.21 -2.54
C LYS A 51 -4.98 1.30 -1.04
N VAL A 52 -4.32 2.36 -0.57
CA VAL A 52 -4.12 2.61 0.86
C VAL A 52 -5.45 2.87 1.57
N ASN A 53 -6.33 3.69 0.97
CA ASN A 53 -7.65 3.95 1.55
C ASN A 53 -8.54 2.70 1.60
N ASN A 54 -8.46 1.79 0.63
CA ASN A 54 -9.19 0.53 0.69
C ASN A 54 -8.70 -0.39 1.83
N LEU A 55 -7.39 -0.39 2.10
CA LEU A 55 -6.83 -1.07 3.28
C LEU A 55 -7.34 -0.42 4.57
N ILE A 56 -7.37 0.92 4.63
CA ILE A 56 -7.94 1.65 5.78
C ILE A 56 -9.41 1.31 5.99
N GLY A 57 -10.20 1.25 4.92
CA GLY A 57 -11.60 0.85 5.01
C GLY A 57 -11.80 -0.58 5.52
N SER A 58 -10.79 -1.45 5.38
CA SER A 58 -10.82 -2.84 5.83
C SER A 58 -10.36 -3.01 7.29
N HIS A 59 -9.97 -1.92 7.95
CA HIS A 59 -9.59 -1.93 9.36
C HIS A 59 -10.81 -2.12 10.26
N PRO A 60 -10.71 -2.87 11.39
CA PRO A 60 -11.83 -3.04 12.33
C PRO A 60 -12.38 -1.71 12.87
N GLU A 61 -11.50 -0.72 13.02
CA GLU A 61 -11.84 0.65 13.45
C GLU A 61 -11.92 1.62 12.26
N ALA A 62 -12.34 1.14 11.09
CA ALA A 62 -12.46 1.99 9.90
C ALA A 62 -13.42 3.18 10.15
N PRO A 63 -13.19 4.34 9.49
CA PRO A 63 -14.11 5.49 9.57
C PRO A 63 -15.53 5.12 9.13
N GLU A 64 -16.54 5.84 9.62
CA GLU A 64 -17.97 5.56 9.35
C GLU A 64 -18.36 5.50 7.86
N LYS A 65 -17.58 6.12 6.97
CA LYS A 65 -17.77 6.12 5.52
C LYS A 65 -16.48 5.68 4.81
N PRO A 66 -16.09 4.41 4.92
CA PRO A 66 -14.85 3.96 4.33
C PRO A 66 -14.96 3.90 2.81
N LEU A 67 -13.85 4.15 2.12
CA LEU A 67 -13.76 3.82 0.70
C LEU A 67 -13.94 2.29 0.52
N ARG A 68 -14.52 1.92 -0.62
CA ARG A 68 -14.93 0.54 -0.93
C ARG A 68 -13.87 -0.48 -0.52
N THR A 69 -14.21 -1.32 0.44
CA THR A 69 -13.41 -2.48 0.85
C THR A 69 -13.60 -3.63 -0.13
N SER A 70 -12.50 -4.22 -0.59
CA SER A 70 -12.55 -5.51 -1.27
C SER A 70 -12.40 -6.63 -0.24
N ARG A 71 -13.10 -7.76 -0.46
CA ARG A 71 -12.98 -8.96 0.39
C ARG A 71 -11.54 -9.47 0.49
N ALA A 72 -10.68 -9.13 -0.47
CA ALA A 72 -9.27 -9.49 -0.49
C ALA A 72 -8.39 -8.65 0.46
N GLU A 73 -8.83 -7.45 0.86
CA GLU A 73 -8.05 -6.56 1.74
C GLU A 73 -8.25 -6.88 3.22
N VAL A 74 -9.43 -7.35 3.62
CA VAL A 74 -9.73 -7.77 5.01
C VAL A 74 -8.70 -8.75 5.59
N PRO A 75 -8.36 -9.89 4.96
CA PRO A 75 -7.37 -10.81 5.52
C PRO A 75 -5.96 -10.21 5.57
N ILE A 76 -5.63 -9.28 4.66
CA ILE A 76 -4.33 -8.58 4.67
C ILE A 76 -4.25 -7.67 5.89
N VAL A 77 -5.29 -6.88 6.14
CA VAL A 77 -5.34 -5.96 7.28
C VAL A 77 -5.39 -6.71 8.59
N LYS A 78 -6.22 -7.76 8.69
CA LYS A 78 -6.25 -8.64 9.86
C LYS A 78 -4.86 -9.18 10.19
N ARG A 79 -4.17 -9.79 9.21
CA ARG A 79 -2.81 -10.31 9.41
C ARG A 79 -1.82 -9.21 9.77
N PHE A 80 -1.96 -8.02 9.19
CA PHE A 80 -1.10 -6.89 9.52
C PHE A 80 -1.30 -6.44 10.98
N ILE A 81 -2.52 -6.44 11.49
CA ILE A 81 -2.80 -6.11 12.90
C ILE A 81 -2.26 -7.20 13.83
N ASP A 82 -2.52 -8.47 13.50
CA ASP A 82 -2.10 -9.63 14.30
C ASP A 82 -0.55 -9.72 14.41
N ASP A 83 0.16 -9.46 13.30
CA ASP A 83 1.62 -9.63 13.18
C ASP A 83 2.35 -8.31 12.80
N ARG A 84 1.96 -7.18 13.40
CA ARG A 84 2.38 -5.83 12.99
C ARG A 84 3.88 -5.69 12.72
N GLU A 85 4.72 -6.00 13.70
CA GLU A 85 6.18 -5.81 13.58
C GLU A 85 6.77 -6.68 12.46
N ALA A 86 6.38 -7.94 12.38
CA ALA A 86 6.84 -8.85 11.33
C ALA A 86 6.41 -8.37 9.94
N MET A 87 5.18 -7.87 9.82
CA MET A 87 4.64 -7.35 8.55
C MET A 87 5.29 -6.02 8.14
N LYS A 88 5.66 -5.15 9.09
CA LYS A 88 6.46 -3.95 8.84
C LYS A 88 7.87 -4.30 8.39
N GLN A 89 8.53 -5.23 9.07
CA GLN A 89 9.84 -5.71 8.67
C GLN A 89 9.80 -6.29 7.25
N ARG A 90 8.79 -7.12 6.94
CA ARG A 90 8.61 -7.68 5.60
C ARG A 90 8.41 -6.61 4.54
N ALA A 91 7.65 -5.55 4.85
CA ALA A 91 7.49 -4.42 3.94
C ALA A 91 8.82 -3.68 3.71
N ALA A 92 9.62 -3.47 4.75
CA ALA A 92 10.95 -2.87 4.65
C ALA A 92 11.90 -3.72 3.77
N ASP A 93 11.90 -5.04 3.94
CA ASP A 93 12.71 -5.96 3.14
C ASP A 93 12.33 -5.88 1.65
N ILE A 94 11.03 -5.90 1.34
CA ILE A 94 10.51 -5.77 -0.03
C ILE A 94 10.94 -4.43 -0.64
N ARG A 95 10.80 -3.32 0.11
CA ARG A 95 11.26 -2.00 -0.34
C ARG A 95 12.77 -2.01 -0.62
N GLY A 96 13.55 -2.72 0.19
CA GLY A 96 14.99 -2.91 -0.02
C GLY A 96 15.30 -3.69 -1.30
N LEU A 97 14.57 -4.76 -1.59
CA LEU A 97 14.73 -5.54 -2.82
C LEU A 97 14.45 -4.71 -4.07
N ILE A 98 13.36 -3.93 -4.05
CA ILE A 98 12.99 -3.03 -5.15
C ILE A 98 14.10 -2.01 -5.42
N LYS A 99 14.64 -1.38 -4.37
CA LYS A 99 15.73 -0.39 -4.51
C LYS A 99 17.01 -0.99 -5.12
N ARG A 100 17.24 -2.30 -4.93
CA ARG A 100 18.38 -3.02 -5.51
C ARG A 100 18.08 -3.61 -6.89
N GLY A 101 16.87 -3.42 -7.43
CA GLY A 101 16.45 -4.04 -8.70
C GLY A 101 16.31 -5.56 -8.62
N GLN A 102 16.07 -6.11 -7.42
CA GLN A 102 15.95 -7.55 -7.17
C GLN A 102 14.50 -8.03 -7.10
N LEU A 103 13.56 -7.16 -7.42
CA LEU A 103 12.11 -7.41 -7.40
C LEU A 103 11.45 -6.63 -8.52
#